data_AF-G0L9A8-F1
#
_entry.id   AF-G0L9A8-F1
#
_cell.length_a   1.000
_cell.length_b   1.000
_cell.length_c   1.000
_cell.angle_alpha   90.00
_cell.angle_beta   90.00
_cell.angle_gamma   90.00
#
_symmetry.space_group_name_H-M   'P 1'
#
loop_
_entity.id
_entity.type
_entity.pdbx_description
1 polymer ?
#
loop_
_entity_poly.entity_id
_entity_poly.type
_entity_poly.pdbx_seq_one_letter_code
_entity_poly.pdbx_strand_id
1 'polypeptide(L)'
;MMDWLNSKKPVKLLLVLAICFFSFKYFRTIYHFKFYSTYTIGKCTSIEHQNASTYADFIFFVEGRQYDGSTKLKEVNSIWVNKYFKVRYSSKKPEINEILLDEMITDPKAVEAAGFKLKSKIE
;
A
#
# COMPACT_ATOMS: atom_id res chain seq x y z
N MET A 1 28.47 -20.65 -25.38
CA MET A 1 27.51 -19.74 -24.71
C MET A 1 26.37 -20.53 -24.04
N MET A 2 25.87 -21.62 -24.64
CA MET A 2 24.85 -22.50 -24.04
C MET A 2 25.31 -23.29 -22.79
N ASP A 3 26.59 -23.65 -22.67
CA ASP A 3 27.06 -24.48 -21.54
C ASP A 3 27.03 -23.77 -20.18
N TRP A 4 27.03 -22.44 -20.17
CA TRP A 4 26.93 -21.67 -18.94
C TRP A 4 25.55 -21.81 -18.29
N LEU A 5 24.47 -21.86 -19.09
CA LEU A 5 23.08 -21.96 -18.62
C LEU A 5 22.69 -23.36 -18.11
N ASN A 6 23.42 -24.41 -18.49
CA ASN A 6 23.17 -25.79 -18.05
C ASN A 6 23.83 -26.15 -16.70
N SER A 7 24.57 -25.22 -16.10
CA SER A 7 25.23 -25.41 -14.81
C SER A 7 24.32 -25.04 -13.64
N LYS A 8 24.46 -25.70 -12.48
CA LYS A 8 23.78 -25.27 -11.23
C LYS A 8 24.30 -23.92 -10.69
N LYS A 9 25.43 -23.43 -11.22
CA LYS A 9 26.09 -22.18 -10.78
C LYS A 9 25.32 -20.89 -11.15
N PRO A 10 24.89 -20.65 -12.41
CA PRO A 10 24.04 -19.51 -12.74
C PRO A 10 22.71 -19.51 -11.99
N VAL A 11 22.11 -20.68 -11.76
CA VAL A 11 20.84 -20.80 -11.00
C VAL A 11 21.04 -20.31 -9.56
N LYS A 12 22.14 -20.71 -8.89
CA LYS A 12 22.49 -20.19 -7.57
C LYS A 12 22.72 -18.69 -7.57
N LEU A 13 23.40 -18.15 -8.59
CA LEU A 13 23.64 -16.72 -8.72
C LEU A 13 22.32 -15.94 -8.87
N LEU A 14 21.41 -16.40 -9.73
CA LEU A 14 20.09 -15.79 -9.91
C LEU A 14 19.27 -15.81 -8.62
N LEU A 15 19.34 -16.91 -7.86
CA LEU A 15 18.68 -17.02 -6.55
C LEU A 15 19.22 -15.98 -5.57
N VAL A 16 20.55 -15.82 -5.48
CA VAL A 16 21.17 -14.81 -4.62
C VAL A 16 20.75 -13.40 -5.04
N LEU A 17 20.76 -13.10 -6.33
CA LEU A 17 20.33 -11.80 -6.85
C LEU A 17 18.85 -11.51 -6.54
N ALA A 18 17.98 -12.52 -6.64
CA ALA A 18 16.57 -12.38 -6.26
C ALA A 18 16.43 -12.06 -4.77
N ILE A 19 17.12 -12.80 -3.89
CA ILE A 19 17.11 -12.55 -2.44
C ILE A 19 17.61 -11.13 -2.12
N CYS A 20 18.71 -10.70 -2.73
CA CYS A 20 19.24 -9.35 -2.56
C CYS A 20 18.24 -8.28 -3.02
N PHE A 21 17.56 -8.50 -4.15
CA PHE A 21 16.56 -7.58 -4.69
C PHE A 21 15.34 -7.43 -3.75
N PHE A 22 14.78 -8.55 -3.27
CA PHE A 22 13.66 -8.52 -2.33
C PHE A 22 14.07 -7.89 -0.98
N SER A 23 15.26 -8.21 -0.48
CA SER A 23 15.81 -7.61 0.75
C SER A 23 15.94 -6.10 0.60
N PHE A 24 16.50 -5.63 -0.52
CA PHE A 24 16.63 -4.20 -0.81
C PHE A 24 15.27 -3.49 -0.83
N LYS A 25 14.26 -4.09 -1.49
CA LYS A 25 12.90 -3.55 -1.50
C LYS A 25 12.31 -3.44 -0.09
N TYR A 26 12.49 -4.47 0.73
CA TYR A 26 12.01 -4.49 2.11
C TYR A 26 12.70 -3.41 2.99
N PHE A 27 14.03 -3.36 2.98
CA PHE A 27 14.78 -2.34 3.72
C PHE A 27 14.47 -0.93 3.25
N ARG A 28 14.24 -0.73 1.94
CA ARG A 28 13.82 0.56 1.40
C ARG A 28 12.48 1.00 2.00
N THR A 29 11.47 0.13 2.04
CA THR A 29 10.17 0.47 2.65
C THR A 29 10.34 0.86 4.12
N ILE A 30 11.10 0.08 4.90
CA ILE A 30 11.36 0.39 6.32
C ILE A 30 12.06 1.74 6.46
N TYR A 31 13.10 2.00 5.67
CA TYR A 31 13.84 3.25 5.71
C TYR A 31 12.92 4.45 5.42
N HIS A 32 12.06 4.32 4.40
CA HIS A 32 11.11 5.36 4.03
C HIS A 32 10.07 5.62 5.13
N PHE A 33 9.52 4.59 5.76
CA PHE A 33 8.62 4.77 6.90
C PHE A 33 9.34 5.28 8.15
N LYS A 34 10.63 5.01 8.32
CA LYS A 34 11.39 5.50 9.49
C LYS A 34 11.72 6.99 9.40
N PHE A 35 12.12 7.47 8.21
CA PHE A 35 12.66 8.83 8.06
C PHE A 35 11.75 9.81 7.31
N TYR A 36 10.81 9.31 6.51
CA TYR A 36 9.96 10.14 5.63
C TYR A 36 8.48 9.83 5.80
N SER A 37 8.08 9.18 6.89
CA SER A 37 6.67 8.87 7.16
C SER A 37 5.87 10.14 7.38
N THR A 38 4.74 10.20 6.72
CA THR A 38 3.69 11.21 6.87
C THR A 38 2.34 10.53 6.76
N TYR A 39 1.27 11.26 7.07
CA TYR A 39 -0.07 10.72 7.18
C TYR A 39 -1.08 11.53 6.38
N THR A 40 -2.08 10.85 5.88
CA THR A 40 -3.26 11.43 5.23
C THR A 40 -4.46 10.52 5.49
N ILE A 41 -5.59 10.81 4.86
CA ILE A 41 -6.78 9.97 4.88
C ILE A 41 -6.83 9.23 3.53
N GLY A 42 -7.14 7.95 3.59
CA GLY A 42 -7.43 7.13 2.42
C GLY A 42 -8.79 6.47 2.54
N LYS A 43 -9.36 6.11 1.39
CA LYS A 43 -10.62 5.38 1.29
C LYS A 43 -10.31 3.94 0.90
N CYS A 44 -10.77 2.98 1.70
CA CYS A 44 -10.75 1.58 1.31
C CYS A 44 -11.77 1.36 0.18
N THR A 45 -11.30 0.94 -0.98
CA THR A 45 -12.11 0.80 -2.21
C THR A 45 -12.63 -0.62 -2.37
N SER A 46 -11.80 -1.60 -2.04
CA SER A 46 -12.10 -3.01 -2.23
C SER A 46 -11.34 -3.85 -1.21
N ILE A 47 -11.88 -5.04 -0.97
CA ILE A 47 -11.18 -6.11 -0.29
C ILE A 47 -11.13 -7.27 -1.27
N GLU A 48 -9.94 -7.63 -1.70
CA GLU A 48 -9.73 -8.67 -2.70
C GLU A 48 -9.00 -9.87 -2.10
N HIS A 49 -9.48 -11.06 -2.41
CA HIS A 49 -8.78 -12.28 -2.08
C HIS A 49 -7.89 -12.69 -3.25
N GLN A 50 -6.58 -12.65 -3.07
CA GLN A 50 -5.60 -13.02 -4.08
C GLN A 50 -4.71 -14.17 -3.58
N ASN A 51 -4.78 -15.31 -4.27
CA ASN A 51 -4.12 -16.56 -3.90
C ASN A 51 -4.51 -17.06 -2.51
N ALA A 52 -3.63 -16.86 -1.52
CA ALA A 52 -3.79 -17.28 -0.13
C ALA A 52 -3.77 -16.08 0.83
N SER A 53 -4.00 -14.86 0.33
CA SER A 53 -3.97 -13.65 1.14
C SER A 53 -5.07 -12.71 0.69
N THR A 54 -5.68 -12.04 1.66
CA THR A 54 -6.65 -10.99 1.40
C THR A 54 -5.96 -9.64 1.51
N TYR A 55 -6.30 -8.71 0.64
CA TYR A 55 -5.76 -7.37 0.61
C TYR A 55 -6.89 -6.35 0.70
N ALA A 56 -6.67 -5.23 1.38
CA ALA A 56 -7.50 -4.05 1.25
C ALA A 56 -6.81 -3.10 0.28
N ASP A 57 -7.49 -2.81 -0.82
CA ASP A 57 -7.06 -1.78 -1.75
C ASP A 57 -7.69 -0.46 -1.34
N PHE A 58 -6.94 0.60 -1.55
CA PHE A 58 -7.35 1.92 -1.14
C PHE A 58 -6.77 2.99 -2.05
N ILE A 59 -7.41 4.15 -2.01
CA ILE A 59 -6.96 5.36 -2.68
C ILE A 59 -6.75 6.46 -1.65
N PHE A 60 -5.81 7.36 -1.91
CA PHE A 60 -5.58 8.56 -1.11
C PHE A 60 -5.04 9.68 -1.99
N PHE A 61 -5.00 10.89 -1.45
CA PHE A 61 -4.50 12.06 -2.18
C PHE A 61 -3.30 12.69 -1.48
N VAL A 62 -2.34 13.13 -2.29
CA VAL A 62 -1.20 13.96 -1.87
C VAL A 62 -1.09 15.10 -2.86
N GLU A 63 -1.21 16.34 -2.38
CA GLU A 63 -1.16 17.55 -3.21
C GLU A 63 -2.12 17.50 -4.41
N GLY A 64 -3.32 16.95 -4.21
CA GLY A 64 -4.35 16.81 -5.24
C GLY A 64 -4.14 15.66 -6.24
N ARG A 65 -3.02 14.95 -6.18
CA ARG A 65 -2.78 13.73 -6.98
C ARG A 65 -3.29 12.50 -6.23
N GLN A 66 -4.06 11.65 -6.92
CA GLN A 66 -4.47 10.35 -6.40
C GLN A 66 -3.32 9.35 -6.44
N TYR A 67 -3.22 8.54 -5.39
CA TYR A 67 -2.35 7.38 -5.31
C TYR A 67 -3.17 6.17 -4.88
N ASP A 68 -2.80 5.02 -5.44
CA ASP A 68 -3.38 3.73 -5.10
C ASP A 68 -2.43 2.97 -4.16
N GLY A 69 -3.01 2.16 -3.31
CA GLY A 69 -2.30 1.34 -2.34
C GLY A 69 -3.03 0.04 -2.09
N SER A 70 -2.28 -0.94 -1.58
CA SER A 70 -2.84 -2.23 -1.19
C SER A 70 -2.11 -2.73 0.05
N THR A 71 -2.89 -3.12 1.08
CA THR A 71 -2.35 -3.61 2.35
C THR A 71 -2.85 -5.03 2.60
N LYS A 72 -1.92 -5.95 2.85
CA LYS A 72 -2.24 -7.33 3.22
C LYS A 72 -2.98 -7.36 4.55
N LEU A 73 -4.11 -8.06 4.57
CA LEU A 73 -4.97 -8.22 5.73
C LEU A 73 -4.57 -9.46 6.53
N LYS A 74 -4.63 -9.33 7.86
CA LYS A 74 -4.60 -10.46 8.79
C LYS A 74 -6.01 -11.01 9.02
N GLU A 75 -6.98 -10.11 9.10
CA GLU A 75 -8.39 -10.40 9.32
C GLU A 75 -9.22 -9.64 8.30
N VAL A 76 -10.32 -10.24 7.86
CA VAL A 76 -11.18 -9.67 6.82
C VAL A 76 -12.43 -9.10 7.47
N ASN A 77 -12.68 -7.81 7.27
CA ASN A 77 -13.92 -7.16 7.68
C ASN A 77 -14.50 -6.36 6.51
N SER A 78 -15.61 -6.84 5.96
CA SER A 78 -16.30 -6.22 4.82
C SER A 78 -16.81 -4.81 5.11
N ILE A 79 -17.00 -4.45 6.39
CA ILE A 79 -17.47 -3.11 6.81
C ILE A 79 -16.45 -2.02 6.45
N TRP A 80 -15.18 -2.36 6.24
CA TRP A 80 -14.14 -1.41 5.87
C TRP A 80 -14.32 -0.83 4.47
N VAL A 81 -14.99 -1.55 3.56
CA VAL A 81 -15.19 -1.07 2.19
C VAL A 81 -16.00 0.22 2.19
N ASN A 82 -15.55 1.21 1.41
CA ASN A 82 -16.09 2.57 1.36
C ASN A 82 -15.94 3.39 2.66
N LYS A 83 -15.14 2.94 3.62
CA LYS A 83 -14.79 3.73 4.81
C LYS A 83 -13.45 4.42 4.63
N TYR A 84 -13.25 5.45 5.46
CA TYR A 84 -12.04 6.26 5.46
C TYR A 84 -11.19 5.88 6.65
N PHE A 85 -9.89 5.81 6.44
CA PHE A 85 -8.90 5.44 7.44
C PHE A 85 -7.68 6.30 7.27
N LYS A 86 -6.84 6.32 8.31
CA LYS A 86 -5.52 6.92 8.20
C LYS A 86 -4.65 6.09 7.25
N VAL A 87 -3.94 6.78 6.38
CA VAL A 87 -2.92 6.20 5.50
C VAL A 87 -1.57 6.74 5.92
N ARG A 88 -0.62 5.84 6.13
CA ARG A 88 0.79 6.17 6.29
C ARG A 88 1.46 6.08 4.93
N TYR A 89 2.18 7.11 4.52
CA TYR A 89 2.93 7.11 3.27
C TYR A 89 4.28 7.81 3.42
N SER A 90 5.17 7.58 2.48
CA SER A 90 6.45 8.28 2.42
C SER A 90 6.33 9.59 1.65
N SER A 91 6.68 10.72 2.28
CA SER A 91 6.65 12.05 1.67
C SER A 91 7.57 12.20 0.46
N LYS A 92 8.62 11.39 0.37
CA LYS A 92 9.54 11.36 -0.78
C LYS A 92 9.09 10.43 -1.90
N LYS A 93 8.20 9.48 -1.59
CA LYS A 93 7.79 8.42 -2.50
C LYS A 93 6.44 7.83 -2.06
N PRO A 94 5.31 8.44 -2.44
CA PRO A 94 4.00 8.05 -1.94
C PRO A 94 3.54 6.66 -2.37
N GLU A 95 4.16 6.02 -3.37
CA GLU A 95 3.89 4.61 -3.71
C GLU A 95 4.35 3.64 -2.61
N ILE A 96 5.15 4.12 -1.66
CA ILE A 96 5.42 3.41 -0.41
C ILE A 96 4.38 3.90 0.60
N ASN A 97 3.30 3.14 0.73
CA ASN A 97 2.15 3.46 1.56
C ASN A 97 1.55 2.22 2.23
N GLU A 98 0.73 2.45 3.24
CA GLU A 98 -0.12 1.45 3.90
C GLU A 98 -1.35 2.13 4.52
N ILE A 99 -2.46 1.40 4.57
CA ILE A 99 -3.68 1.85 5.25
C ILE A 99 -3.75 1.25 6.66
N LEU A 100 -4.07 2.08 7.64
CA LEU A 100 -4.18 1.73 9.06
C LEU A 100 -5.66 1.48 9.39
N LEU A 101 -6.10 0.23 9.24
CA LEU A 101 -7.53 -0.15 9.31
C LEU A 101 -8.11 -0.12 10.73
N ASP A 102 -7.26 0.02 11.74
CA ASP A 102 -7.59 0.29 13.14
C ASP A 102 -7.85 1.78 13.41
N GLU A 103 -7.36 2.69 12.54
CA GLU A 103 -7.51 4.14 12.66
C GLU A 103 -8.59 4.67 11.69
N MET A 104 -9.86 4.32 11.94
CA MET A 104 -11.00 4.80 11.14
C MET A 104 -11.27 6.28 11.36
N ILE A 105 -11.55 7.01 10.27
CA ILE A 105 -11.91 8.43 10.26
C ILE A 105 -13.37 8.59 9.85
N THR A 106 -14.15 9.26 10.69
CA THR A 106 -15.59 9.48 10.47
C THR A 106 -15.96 10.94 10.26
N ASP A 107 -15.06 11.88 10.57
CA ASP A 107 -15.31 13.31 10.39
C ASP A 107 -15.35 13.68 8.90
N PRO A 108 -16.52 14.12 8.38
CA PRO A 108 -16.66 14.51 6.98
C PRO A 108 -15.72 15.66 6.57
N LYS A 109 -15.48 16.62 7.48
CA LYS A 109 -14.61 17.78 7.18
C LYS A 109 -13.16 17.36 6.97
N ALA A 110 -12.69 16.41 7.78
CA ALA A 110 -11.36 15.84 7.61
C ALA A 110 -11.23 15.10 6.27
N VAL A 111 -12.25 14.33 5.90
CA VAL A 111 -12.29 13.60 4.62
C VAL A 111 -12.28 14.55 3.42
N GLU A 112 -13.07 15.63 3.45
CA GLU A 112 -13.07 16.66 2.41
C GLU A 112 -11.73 17.39 2.32
N ALA A 113 -11.14 17.75 3.47
CA ALA A 113 -9.82 18.38 3.53
C ALA A 113 -8.71 17.48 2.96
N ALA A 114 -8.88 16.16 3.03
CA ALA A 114 -7.97 15.19 2.42
C ALA A 114 -8.16 15.02 0.90
N GLY A 115 -9.03 15.81 0.27
CA GLY A 115 -9.22 15.84 -1.18
C GLY A 115 -10.35 14.95 -1.70
N PHE A 116 -11.11 14.30 -0.81
CA PHE A 116 -12.26 13.51 -1.22
C PHE A 116 -13.49 14.39 -1.44
N LYS A 117 -14.22 14.14 -2.53
CA LYS A 117 -15.54 14.71 -2.75
C LYS A 117 -16.58 13.77 -2.15
N LEU A 118 -17.17 14.15 -1.04
CA LEU A 118 -18.31 13.44 -0.48
C LEU A 118 -19.49 13.63 -1.42
N LYS A 119 -20.13 12.51 -1.82
CA LYS A 119 -21.43 12.62 -2.49
C LYS A 119 -22.41 13.19 -1.48
N SER A 120 -22.91 14.41 -1.71
CA SER A 120 -24.04 14.93 -0.95
C SER A 120 -25.18 13.93 -1.07
N LYS A 121 -25.78 13.48 0.04
CA LYS A 121 -27.07 12.81 -0.01
C LYS A 121 -28.08 13.79 -0.61
N ILE A 122 -28.34 13.66 -1.90
CA ILE A 122 -29.55 14.17 -2.55
C ILE A 122 -30.11 12.95 -3.27
N GLU A 123 -31.03 12.28 -2.58
CA GLU A 123 -32.09 11.41 -3.10
C GLU A 123 -33.08 11.17 -1.94
#